data_AF-A0A2V7W2J2-F1
#
_entry.id   AF-A0A2V7W2J2-F1
#
_cell.length_a   1.000
_cell.length_b   1.000
_cell.length_c   1.000
_cell.angle_alpha   90.00
_cell.angle_beta   90.00
_cell.angle_gamma   90.00
#
_symmetry.space_group_name_H-M   'P 1'
#
loop_
_entity.id
_entity.type
_entity.pdbx_description
1 polymer ?
#
loop_
_entity_poly.entity_id
_entity_poly.type
_entity_poly.pdbx_seq_one_letter_code
_entity_poly.pdbx_strand_id
1 'polypeptide(L)'
;MNMREEVTFSRTADAVTIPSGERVLVPAGASGVITQSLGGSYTLITDRGLMIRVSGKEVEAIGKTPQNVPQAADAPALTPEKLEQLVWEQLKTCYDPEIPVNIVDLGLVYLCELEPAEGGGTNIKIKMTLTAPGCGMGPVLGHDVKTKLEAIPGVKTAEVEVVFDPVWDRTMMSDAAKLQLGMMW
;
A
#
# COMPACT_ATOMS: atom_id res chain seq x y z
N MET A 1 5.80 5.83 -26.75
CA MET A 1 4.62 6.69 -26.55
C MET A 1 4.07 6.34 -25.17
N ASN A 2 4.39 7.10 -24.13
CA ASN A 2 3.77 6.90 -22.82
C ASN A 2 2.31 7.33 -22.96
N MET A 3 1.40 6.37 -23.08
CA MET A 3 -0.04 6.63 -22.96
C MET A 3 -0.28 7.17 -21.56
N ARG A 4 -0.38 8.50 -21.49
CA ARG A 4 -0.92 9.21 -20.34
C ARG A 4 -2.41 8.91 -20.33
N GLU A 5 -2.83 8.02 -19.44
CA GLU A 5 -4.23 7.66 -19.31
C GLU A 5 -4.94 8.77 -18.55
N GLU A 6 -5.78 9.52 -19.25
CA GLU A 6 -6.65 10.52 -18.64
C GLU A 6 -7.83 9.82 -17.97
N VAL A 7 -8.12 10.21 -16.73
CA VAL A 7 -9.26 9.73 -15.98
C VAL A 7 -10.05 10.90 -15.40
N THR A 8 -11.36 10.69 -15.30
CA THR A 8 -12.29 11.64 -14.70
C THR A 8 -12.96 10.96 -13.52
N PHE A 9 -13.03 11.68 -12.41
CA PHE A 9 -13.68 11.20 -11.19
C PHE A 9 -15.20 11.22 -11.38
N SER A 10 -15.82 10.05 -11.41
CA SER A 10 -17.28 9.87 -11.51
C SER A 10 -18.03 10.28 -10.23
N ARG A 11 -17.36 10.21 -9.08
CA ARG A 11 -17.87 10.64 -7.77
C ARG A 11 -16.77 11.35 -6.98
N THR A 12 -17.16 12.07 -5.92
CA THR A 12 -16.20 12.63 -4.97
C THR A 12 -15.47 11.48 -4.28
N ALA A 13 -14.15 11.57 -4.23
CA ALA A 13 -13.28 10.51 -3.73
C ALA A 13 -12.23 11.04 -2.77
N ASP A 14 -11.87 10.23 -1.78
CA ASP A 14 -10.76 10.49 -0.88
C ASP A 14 -9.43 10.19 -1.59
N ALA A 15 -8.53 11.16 -1.60
CA ALA A 15 -7.18 11.02 -2.11
C ALA A 15 -6.17 11.57 -1.10
N VAL A 16 -4.90 11.26 -1.32
CA VAL A 16 -3.80 11.74 -0.51
C VAL A 16 -2.82 12.50 -1.39
N THR A 17 -2.43 13.70 -1.00
CA THR A 17 -1.44 14.50 -1.72
C THR A 17 -0.04 13.91 -1.56
N ILE A 18 0.72 13.81 -2.66
CA ILE A 18 2.15 13.44 -2.63
C ILE A 18 2.96 14.72 -2.87
N PRO A 19 3.99 15.04 -2.06
CA PRO A 19 4.59 14.21 -1.00
C PRO A 19 4.03 14.45 0.42
N SER A 20 3.09 15.39 0.57
CA SER A 20 2.65 15.88 1.90
C SER A 20 1.90 14.84 2.74
N GLY A 21 1.27 13.83 2.15
CA GLY A 21 0.46 12.85 2.88
C GLY A 21 -0.88 13.39 3.39
N GLU A 22 -1.25 14.61 3.01
CA GLU A 22 -2.48 15.25 3.46
C GLU A 22 -3.69 14.68 2.71
N ARG A 23 -4.74 14.30 3.44
CA ARG A 23 -6.01 13.84 2.86
C ARG A 23 -6.72 15.00 2.18
N VAL A 24 -7.13 14.78 0.93
CA VAL A 24 -7.86 15.74 0.13
C VAL A 24 -9.08 15.06 -0.48
N LEU A 25 -10.20 15.79 -0.51
CA LEU A 25 -11.40 15.36 -1.22
C LEU A 25 -11.33 15.87 -2.66
N VAL A 26 -11.32 14.93 -3.60
CA VAL A 26 -11.36 15.22 -5.03
C VAL A 26 -12.82 15.24 -5.47
N PRO A 27 -13.37 16.38 -5.93
CA PRO A 27 -14.77 16.48 -6.30
C PRO A 27 -15.09 15.67 -7.56
N ALA A 28 -16.33 15.18 -7.65
CA ALA A 28 -16.85 14.58 -8.88
C ALA A 28 -16.68 15.54 -10.08
N GLY A 29 -16.25 15.01 -11.22
CA GLY A 29 -15.95 15.76 -12.43
C GLY A 29 -14.51 16.31 -12.50
N ALA A 30 -13.71 16.19 -11.44
CA ALA A 30 -12.28 16.46 -11.54
C ALA A 30 -11.62 15.49 -12.53
N SER A 31 -10.61 15.95 -13.26
CA SER A 31 -9.85 15.13 -14.20
C SER A 31 -8.37 15.15 -13.86
N GLY A 32 -7.68 14.08 -14.22
CA GLY A 32 -6.25 13.95 -14.00
C GLY A 32 -5.64 12.91 -14.91
N VAL A 33 -4.32 12.96 -15.02
CA VAL A 33 -3.53 11.99 -15.79
C VAL A 33 -2.92 10.98 -14.83
N ILE A 34 -3.22 9.70 -15.02
CA ILE A 34 -2.54 8.62 -14.30
C ILE A 34 -1.07 8.63 -14.72
N THR A 35 -0.21 8.76 -13.72
CA THR A 35 1.25 8.71 -13.88
C THR A 35 1.84 7.38 -13.42
N GLN A 36 1.21 6.75 -12.43
CA GLN A 36 1.63 5.46 -11.90
C GLN A 36 0.42 4.63 -11.45
N SER A 37 0.53 3.31 -11.60
CA SER A 37 -0.40 2.33 -11.06
C SER A 37 0.43 1.28 -10.32
N LEU A 38 0.33 1.28 -8.99
CA LEU A 38 1.17 0.45 -8.11
C LEU A 38 0.30 -0.21 -7.04
N GLY A 39 0.20 -1.55 -7.07
CA GLY A 39 -0.39 -2.34 -5.98
C GLY A 39 -1.83 -1.99 -5.60
N GLY A 40 -2.65 -1.65 -6.59
CA GLY A 40 -4.05 -1.24 -6.40
C GLY A 40 -4.25 0.23 -6.04
N SER A 41 -3.17 1.02 -5.89
CA SER A 41 -3.25 2.49 -5.80
C SER A 41 -2.87 3.13 -7.14
N TYR A 42 -3.49 4.28 -7.44
CA TYR A 42 -3.20 5.06 -8.64
C TYR A 42 -2.69 6.44 -8.26
N THR A 43 -1.54 6.83 -8.80
CA THR A 43 -1.00 8.18 -8.66
C THR A 43 -1.38 8.99 -9.89
N LEU A 44 -2.05 10.11 -9.68
CA LEU A 44 -2.57 10.97 -10.73
C LEU A 44 -2.04 12.38 -10.54
N ILE A 45 -1.79 13.08 -11.64
CA ILE A 45 -1.59 14.53 -11.65
C ILE A 45 -2.90 15.16 -12.08
N THR A 46 -3.51 15.95 -11.20
CA THR A 46 -4.76 16.69 -11.52
C THR A 46 -4.50 17.78 -12.54
N ASP A 47 -5.57 18.26 -13.18
CA ASP A 47 -5.56 19.46 -14.04
C ASP A 47 -4.93 20.71 -13.38
N ARG A 48 -5.00 20.80 -12.05
CA ARG A 48 -4.36 21.85 -11.23
C ARG A 48 -2.88 21.61 -10.94
N GLY A 49 -2.28 20.56 -11.51
CA GLY A 49 -0.88 20.20 -11.33
C GLY A 49 -0.55 19.55 -9.97
N LEU A 50 -1.56 19.17 -9.19
CA LEU A 50 -1.34 18.49 -7.90
C LEU A 50 -1.19 16.98 -8.13
N MET A 51 -0.16 16.39 -7.52
CA MET A 51 0.00 14.94 -7.51
C MET A 51 -0.77 14.35 -6.34
N ILE A 52 -1.71 13.45 -6.66
CA ILE A 52 -2.58 12.79 -5.69
C ILE A 52 -2.48 11.27 -5.85
N ARG A 53 -2.55 10.55 -4.74
CA ARG A 53 -2.67 9.10 -4.67
C ARG A 53 -4.11 8.74 -4.32
N VAL A 54 -4.76 7.98 -5.18
CA VAL A 54 -6.07 7.37 -4.93
C VAL A 54 -5.84 5.94 -4.47
N SER A 55 -6.36 5.61 -3.29
CA SER A 55 -6.24 4.27 -2.70
C SER A 55 -7.17 3.28 -3.41
N GLY A 56 -6.87 1.98 -3.30
CA GLY A 56 -7.66 0.88 -3.88
C GLY A 56 -9.15 0.91 -3.60
N LYS A 57 -9.60 1.55 -2.52
CA LYS A 57 -11.02 1.71 -2.17
C LYS A 57 -11.75 2.71 -3.08
N GLU A 58 -11.02 3.71 -3.56
CA GLU A 58 -11.55 4.85 -4.30
C GLU A 58 -11.30 4.75 -5.81
N VAL A 59 -10.68 3.65 -6.27
CA VAL A 59 -10.33 3.47 -7.70
C VAL A 59 -11.56 3.29 -8.59
N GLU A 60 -12.68 2.87 -8.02
CA GLU A 60 -13.97 2.87 -8.72
C GLU A 60 -14.37 4.29 -9.15
N ALA A 61 -14.01 5.31 -8.36
CA ALA A 61 -14.32 6.70 -8.70
C ALA A 61 -13.64 7.12 -10.01
N ILE A 62 -12.46 6.58 -10.32
CA ILE A 62 -11.73 6.83 -11.57
C ILE A 62 -12.01 5.77 -12.65
N GLY A 63 -13.05 4.94 -12.49
CA GLY A 63 -13.45 3.93 -13.45
C GLY A 63 -12.51 2.71 -13.53
N LYS A 64 -11.64 2.53 -12.53
CA LYS A 64 -10.74 1.38 -12.43
C LYS A 64 -11.35 0.34 -11.50
N THR A 65 -11.08 -0.94 -11.80
CA THR A 65 -11.48 -2.02 -10.92
C THR A 65 -10.52 -2.11 -9.73
N PRO A 66 -11.03 -2.30 -8.49
CA PRO A 66 -10.21 -2.57 -7.33
C PRO A 66 -9.54 -3.94 -7.48
N GLN A 67 -8.36 -3.96 -8.10
CA GLN A 67 -7.45 -5.09 -7.98
C GLN A 67 -6.83 -5.02 -6.59
N ASN A 68 -7.39 -5.83 -5.70
CA ASN A 68 -6.76 -6.44 -4.53
C ASN A 68 -7.67 -6.39 -3.28
N VAL A 69 -8.87 -6.93 -3.41
CA VAL A 69 -9.53 -7.60 -2.29
C VAL A 69 -9.30 -9.08 -2.55
N PRO A 70 -8.54 -9.83 -1.72
CA PRO A 70 -8.66 -11.29 -1.74
C PRO A 70 -10.14 -11.60 -1.56
N GLN A 71 -10.75 -12.13 -2.62
CA GLN A 71 -12.17 -12.40 -2.70
C GLN A 71 -12.54 -13.30 -1.51
N ALA A 72 -13.39 -12.78 -0.62
CA ALA A 72 -13.85 -13.45 0.59
C ALA A 72 -14.83 -14.62 0.32
N ALA A 73 -14.66 -15.33 -0.80
CA ALA A 73 -15.52 -16.43 -1.17
C ALA A 73 -14.69 -17.72 -1.18
N ASP A 74 -14.93 -18.56 -0.16
CA ASP A 74 -14.53 -19.96 -0.07
C ASP A 74 -13.04 -20.27 0.19
N ALA A 75 -12.58 -19.99 1.41
CA ALA A 75 -11.42 -20.68 1.96
C ALA A 75 -11.83 -21.47 3.22
N PRO A 76 -11.65 -22.81 3.27
CA PRO A 76 -11.75 -23.56 4.51
C PRO A 76 -10.71 -23.02 5.51
N ALA A 77 -10.97 -23.17 6.82
CA ALA A 77 -10.15 -22.66 7.92
C ALA A 77 -8.65 -22.61 7.56
N LEU A 78 -8.14 -21.41 7.29
CA LEU A 78 -6.75 -21.23 6.88
C LEU A 78 -5.84 -21.71 8.01
N THR A 79 -4.89 -22.58 7.69
CA THR A 79 -3.84 -22.93 8.64
C THR A 79 -2.96 -21.70 8.91
N PRO A 80 -2.31 -21.62 10.08
CA PRO A 80 -1.41 -20.52 10.39
C PRO A 80 -0.34 -20.28 9.32
N GLU A 81 0.22 -21.35 8.72
CA GLU A 81 1.24 -21.21 7.66
C GLU A 81 0.66 -20.58 6.38
N LYS A 82 -0.59 -20.93 6.03
CA LYS A 82 -1.24 -20.36 4.85
C LYS A 82 -1.65 -18.91 5.07
N LEU A 83 -2.05 -18.58 6.29
CA LEU A 83 -2.35 -17.20 6.67
C LEU A 83 -1.10 -16.33 6.61
N GLU A 84 0.02 -16.80 7.15
CA GLU A 84 1.30 -16.10 7.07
C GLU A 84 1.71 -15.86 5.62
N GLN A 85 1.58 -16.86 4.74
CA GLN A 85 1.87 -16.70 3.32
C GLN A 85 1.00 -15.58 2.70
N LEU A 86 -0.30 -15.56 2.98
CA LEU A 86 -1.20 -14.52 2.48
C LEU A 86 -0.84 -13.12 3.02
N VAL A 87 -0.43 -13.03 4.28
CA VAL A 87 0.04 -11.76 4.87
C VAL A 87 1.24 -11.24 4.10
N TRP A 88 2.26 -12.07 3.84
CA TRP A 88 3.42 -11.68 3.04
C TRP A 88 3.06 -11.32 1.59
N GLU A 89 2.15 -12.05 0.97
CA GLU A 89 1.65 -11.72 -0.38
C GLU A 89 0.93 -10.37 -0.39
N GLN A 90 0.10 -10.08 0.61
CA GLN A 90 -0.56 -8.78 0.75
C GLN A 90 0.43 -7.64 1.01
N LEU A 91 1.45 -7.86 1.84
CA LEU A 91 2.51 -6.87 2.07
C LEU A 91 3.29 -6.55 0.79
N LYS A 92 3.53 -7.53 -0.09
CA LYS A 92 4.15 -7.31 -1.40
C LYS A 92 3.29 -6.47 -2.35
N THR A 93 1.98 -6.37 -2.10
CA THR A 93 1.10 -5.46 -2.84
C THR A 93 1.16 -4.02 -2.34
N CYS A 94 1.83 -3.75 -1.23
CA CYS A 94 2.02 -2.40 -0.71
C CYS A 94 3.30 -1.81 -1.32
N TYR A 95 3.14 -0.70 -2.03
CA TYR A 95 4.25 0.00 -2.68
C TYR A 95 4.48 1.35 -2.02
N ASP A 96 5.75 1.74 -1.99
CA ASP A 96 6.10 3.10 -1.61
C ASP A 96 5.63 4.08 -2.73
N PRO A 97 4.95 5.18 -2.37
CA PRO A 97 4.44 6.13 -3.36
C PRO A 97 5.54 6.99 -4.01
N GLU A 98 6.72 7.09 -3.40
CA GLU A 98 7.86 7.84 -3.92
C GLU A 98 8.84 6.93 -4.67
N ILE A 99 8.97 5.67 -4.23
CA ILE A 99 9.84 4.66 -4.83
C ILE A 99 8.99 3.52 -5.42
N PRO A 100 9.06 3.21 -6.73
CA PRO A 100 8.19 2.23 -7.38
C PRO A 100 8.57 0.76 -7.05
N VAL A 101 8.81 0.45 -5.77
CA VAL A 101 9.21 -0.86 -5.23
C VAL A 101 8.30 -1.16 -4.02
N ASN A 102 8.01 -2.44 -3.80
CA ASN A 102 7.17 -2.86 -2.69
C ASN A 102 7.90 -2.77 -1.34
N ILE A 103 7.14 -2.61 -0.26
CA ILE A 103 7.70 -2.40 1.09
C ILE A 103 8.51 -3.61 1.60
N VAL A 104 8.22 -4.82 1.09
CA VAL A 104 8.92 -6.05 1.46
C VAL A 104 10.29 -6.09 0.79
N ASP A 105 10.35 -5.86 -0.52
CA ASP A 105 11.60 -5.81 -1.29
C ASP A 105 12.45 -4.59 -0.96
N LEU A 106 11.83 -3.48 -0.53
CA LEU A 106 12.57 -2.36 0.05
C LEU A 106 13.18 -2.70 1.41
N GLY A 107 12.75 -3.77 2.08
CA GLY A 107 13.21 -4.11 3.42
C GLY A 107 12.67 -3.17 4.50
N LEU A 108 11.47 -2.59 4.29
CA LEU A 108 10.83 -1.71 5.27
C LEU A 108 10.11 -2.49 6.37
N VAL A 109 9.85 -3.78 6.19
CA VAL A 109 9.17 -4.63 7.17
C VAL A 109 10.23 -5.30 8.05
N TYR A 110 10.29 -4.92 9.33
CA TYR A 110 11.26 -5.46 10.30
C TYR A 110 10.72 -6.66 11.07
N LEU A 111 9.43 -6.65 11.37
CA LEU A 111 8.77 -7.68 12.15
C LEU A 111 7.38 -7.93 11.59
N CYS A 112 7.00 -9.19 11.50
CA CYS A 112 5.65 -9.64 11.23
C CYS A 112 5.35 -10.80 12.19
N GLU A 113 4.49 -10.57 13.18
CA GLU A 113 4.08 -11.56 14.16
C GLU A 113 2.59 -11.85 14.02
N LEU A 114 2.25 -13.14 13.97
CA LEU A 114 0.88 -13.63 13.92
C LEU A 114 0.55 -14.27 15.27
N GLU A 115 -0.35 -13.64 16.02
CA GLU A 115 -0.78 -14.11 17.33
C GLU A 115 -2.23 -14.63 17.27
N PRO A 116 -2.53 -15.81 17.81
CA PRO A 116 -3.91 -16.28 17.93
C PRO A 116 -4.74 -15.32 18.78
N ALA A 117 -5.90 -14.90 18.28
CA ALA A 117 -6.80 -14.00 19.00
C ALA A 117 -7.78 -14.78 19.90
N GLU A 118 -8.07 -14.24 21.08
CA GLU A 118 -9.14 -14.77 21.93
C GLU A 118 -10.50 -14.67 21.20
N GLY A 119 -11.21 -15.79 21.09
CA GLY A 119 -12.48 -15.89 20.36
C GLY A 119 -12.36 -16.30 18.88
N GLY A 120 -11.17 -16.72 18.43
CA GLY A 120 -10.92 -17.18 17.06
C GLY A 120 -10.41 -16.07 16.14
N GLY A 121 -9.64 -16.48 15.13
CA GLY A 121 -8.90 -15.59 14.24
C GLY A 121 -7.50 -15.27 14.73
N THR A 122 -6.80 -14.41 13.99
CA THR A 122 -5.39 -14.08 14.21
C THR A 122 -5.20 -12.57 14.26
N ASN A 123 -4.48 -12.09 15.27
CA ASN A 123 -4.00 -10.72 15.35
C ASN A 123 -2.64 -10.64 14.67
N ILE A 124 -2.44 -9.62 13.84
CA ILE A 124 -1.16 -9.40 13.16
C ILE A 124 -0.51 -8.16 13.76
N LYS A 125 0.74 -8.30 14.20
CA LYS A 125 1.58 -7.17 14.62
C LYS A 125 2.70 -7.00 13.61
N ILE A 126 2.78 -5.80 13.04
CA ILE A 126 3.83 -5.44 12.09
C ILE A 126 4.64 -4.28 12.66
N LYS A 127 5.96 -4.43 12.66
CA LYS A 127 6.88 -3.30 12.81
C LYS A 127 7.49 -3.01 11.47
N MET A 128 7.31 -1.78 11.01
CA MET A 128 7.89 -1.31 9.76
C MET A 128 8.57 0.04 9.94
N THR A 129 9.44 0.38 9.02
CA THR A 129 10.14 1.67 8.95
C THR A 129 9.77 2.42 7.67
N LEU A 130 10.31 3.61 7.51
CA LEU A 130 10.17 4.44 6.32
C LEU A 130 11.53 4.73 5.72
N THR A 131 11.54 4.99 4.41
CA THR A 131 12.74 5.36 3.66
C THR A 131 13.32 6.72 4.10
N ALA A 132 12.49 7.60 4.66
CA ALA A 132 12.91 8.90 5.19
C ALA A 132 12.22 9.24 6.53
N PRO A 133 12.97 9.73 7.54
CA PRO A 133 12.39 10.23 8.78
C PRO A 133 11.52 11.46 8.49
N GLY A 134 10.26 11.44 8.94
CA GLY A 134 9.32 12.54 8.72
C GLY A 134 8.63 12.54 7.35
N CYS A 135 8.66 11.45 6.58
CA CYS A 135 7.86 11.32 5.37
C CYS A 135 6.36 11.45 5.70
N GLY A 136 5.68 12.46 5.15
CA GLY A 136 4.25 12.68 5.35
C GLY A 136 3.37 11.50 4.92
N MET A 137 3.89 10.65 4.02
CA MET A 137 3.23 9.42 3.56
C MET A 137 3.31 8.25 4.54
N GLY A 138 4.10 8.35 5.61
CA GLY A 138 4.29 7.28 6.59
C GLY A 138 2.99 6.77 7.22
N PRO A 139 2.18 7.64 7.84
CA PRO A 139 0.88 7.26 8.41
C PRO A 139 -0.09 6.70 7.36
N VAL A 140 -0.01 7.19 6.11
CA VAL A 140 -0.85 6.75 5.00
C VAL A 140 -0.49 5.33 4.59
N LEU A 141 0.81 5.04 4.46
CA LEU A 141 1.32 3.72 4.11
C LEU A 141 1.01 2.70 5.23
N GLY A 142 1.25 3.05 6.49
CA GLY A 142 0.90 2.18 7.62
C GLY A 142 -0.60 1.87 7.68
N HIS A 143 -1.45 2.85 7.38
CA HIS A 143 -2.90 2.65 7.30
C HIS A 143 -3.32 1.78 6.10
N ASP A 144 -2.67 1.94 4.95
CA ASP A 144 -2.91 1.10 3.75
C ASP A 144 -2.53 -0.37 4.03
N VAL A 145 -1.37 -0.61 4.66
CA VAL A 145 -0.94 -1.92 5.12
C VAL A 145 -1.97 -2.52 6.08
N LYS A 146 -2.34 -1.78 7.14
CA LYS A 146 -3.34 -2.23 8.11
C LYS A 146 -4.65 -2.65 7.43
N THR A 147 -5.17 -1.78 6.57
CA THR A 147 -6.42 -2.00 5.84
C THR A 147 -6.36 -3.27 4.99
N LYS A 148 -5.25 -3.49 4.28
CA LYS A 148 -5.07 -4.66 3.42
C LYS A 148 -4.97 -5.97 4.21
N LEU A 149 -4.33 -5.93 5.38
CA LEU A 149 -4.24 -7.09 6.26
C LEU A 149 -5.57 -7.43 6.92
N GLU A 150 -6.33 -6.42 7.35
CA GLU A 150 -7.68 -6.60 7.91
C GLU A 150 -8.67 -7.12 6.86
N ALA A 151 -8.37 -6.99 5.57
CA ALA A 151 -9.17 -7.58 4.49
C ALA A 151 -8.92 -9.08 4.30
N ILE A 152 -7.89 -9.67 4.94
CA ILE A 152 -7.57 -11.10 4.81
C ILE A 152 -8.55 -11.93 5.66
N PRO A 153 -9.21 -12.95 5.09
CA PRO A 153 -10.05 -13.88 5.85
C PRO A 153 -9.26 -14.57 6.97
N GLY A 154 -9.74 -14.48 8.21
CA GLY A 154 -9.09 -15.06 9.38
C GLY A 154 -8.23 -14.07 10.18
N VAL A 155 -7.99 -12.86 9.67
CA VAL A 155 -7.39 -11.77 10.44
C VAL A 155 -8.48 -11.05 11.23
N LYS A 156 -8.26 -10.89 12.54
CA LYS A 156 -9.19 -10.20 13.43
C LYS A 156 -8.83 -8.71 13.54
N THR A 157 -7.55 -8.44 13.81
CA THR A 157 -7.02 -7.08 13.89
C THR A 157 -5.60 -7.04 13.36
N ALA A 158 -5.22 -5.92 12.71
CA ALA A 158 -3.84 -5.66 12.34
C ALA A 158 -3.34 -4.39 13.03
N GLU A 159 -2.21 -4.52 13.71
CA GLU A 159 -1.49 -3.42 14.36
C GLU A 159 -0.21 -3.16 13.57
N VAL A 160 -0.04 -1.92 13.11
CA VAL A 160 1.13 -1.50 12.33
C VAL A 160 1.83 -0.39 13.11
N GLU A 161 3.01 -0.70 13.61
CA GLU A 161 3.89 0.23 14.32
C GLU A 161 4.98 0.72 13.36
N VAL A 162 5.05 2.04 13.16
CA VAL A 162 6.11 2.67 12.37
C VAL A 162 7.24 3.06 13.32
N VAL A 163 8.36 2.34 13.21
CA VAL A 163 9.58 2.56 14.00
C VAL A 163 10.64 3.26 13.16
N PHE A 164 11.42 4.13 13.78
CA PHE A 164 12.53 4.83 13.14
C PHE A 164 13.92 4.30 13.56
N ASP A 165 13.93 3.33 14.48
CA ASP A 165 15.12 2.66 14.98
C ASP A 165 14.93 1.14 14.83
N PRO A 166 15.79 0.43 14.07
CA PRO A 166 16.97 0.94 13.35
C PRO A 166 16.61 1.82 12.15
N VAL A 167 17.48 2.78 11.83
CA VAL A 167 17.35 3.62 10.63
C VAL A 167 17.45 2.73 9.40
N TRP A 168 16.51 2.88 8.47
CA TRP A 168 16.53 2.14 7.22
C TRP A 168 17.74 2.54 6.37
N ASP A 169 18.38 1.56 5.75
CA ASP A 169 19.45 1.78 4.78
C ASP A 169 19.23 0.95 3.51
N ARG A 170 19.75 1.44 2.39
CA ARG A 170 19.67 0.83 1.07
C ARG A 170 20.25 -0.60 1.04
N THR A 171 21.14 -0.91 1.97
CA THR A 171 21.68 -2.27 2.15
C THR A 171 20.59 -3.29 2.48
N MET A 172 19.50 -2.88 3.13
CA MET A 172 18.34 -3.71 3.49
C MET A 172 17.43 -4.09 2.31
N MET A 173 17.60 -3.45 1.15
CA MET A 173 16.85 -3.79 -0.05
C MET A 173 17.24 -5.18 -0.58
N SER A 174 16.24 -5.92 -1.08
CA SER A 174 16.46 -7.17 -1.79
C SER A 174 17.24 -6.95 -3.09
N ASP A 175 17.92 -7.98 -3.57
CA ASP A 175 18.69 -7.88 -4.82
C ASP A 175 17.78 -7.54 -6.02
N ALA A 176 16.52 -8.00 -5.99
CA ALA A 176 15.51 -7.63 -6.98
C ALA A 176 15.21 -6.12 -6.97
N ALA A 177 15.04 -5.51 -5.79
CA ALA A 177 14.85 -4.07 -5.65
C ALA A 177 16.07 -3.27 -6.13
N LYS A 178 17.29 -3.72 -5.75
CA LYS A 178 18.54 -3.09 -6.19
C LYS A 178 18.70 -3.12 -7.70
N LEU A 179 18.37 -4.25 -8.34
CA LEU A 179 18.39 -4.40 -9.80
C LEU A 179 17.37 -3.48 -10.46
N GLN A 180 16.13 -3.43 -9.94
CA GLN A 180 15.05 -2.60 -10.51
C GLN A 180 15.37 -1.10 -10.43
N LEU A 181 16.09 -0.68 -9.39
CA LEU A 181 16.54 0.70 -9.22
C LEU A 181 17.89 1.00 -9.90
N GLY A 182 18.45 0.03 -10.63
CA GLY A 182 19.72 0.20 -11.38
C GLY A 182 20.95 0.37 -10.49
N MET A 183 20.94 -0.18 -9.28
CA MET A 183 22.04 -0.07 -8.30
C MET A 183 23.01 -1.26 -8.33
N MET A 184 22.78 -2.25 -9.19
CA MET A 184 23.67 -3.38 -9.41
C MET A 184 24.45 -3.12 -10.71
N TRP A 185 25.76 -2.92 -10.61
CA TRP A 185 26.67 -2.63 -11.72
C TRP A 185 27.47 -3.89 -12.11
#